data_AF-A0A1V5H4S2-F1
#
_entry.id   AF-A0A1V5H4S2-F1
#
_cell.length_a   1.000
_cell.length_b   1.000
_cell.length_c   1.000
_cell.angle_alpha   90.00
_cell.angle_beta   90.00
_cell.angle_gamma   90.00
#
_symmetry.space_group_name_H-M   'P 1'
#
loop_
_entity.id
_entity.type
_entity.pdbx_description
1 polymer ?
#
loop_
_entity_poly.entity_id
_entity_poly.type
_entity_poly.pdbx_seq_one_letter_code
_entity_poly.pdbx_strand_id
1 'polypeptide(L)'
;MSLSKKDGVWQIEPKGYPADQAKVRRMLEVVTGLTLTDLVSDSGSFERYDLGEAGRIAVRAFAGESLSREFFLGKTAPTHQHTFVTLPDDTRVFHAKGGFRRDFAYSAAELRNMQVLSFPEDEITKIAISSQVGETVLAQSEIEPEPQDGSEEDGASPRRIVWKNQEGKEVSTPEVDALLSTLSALHCETYLEEMSKEQAGEPETTITLTGKSDYVLSFHPAREGKTPASSSANGYVFVLADYRQESIENSIKSLK
;
A
#
# COMPACT_ATOMS: atom_id res chain seq x y z
N MET A 1 14.94 14.66 5.61
CA MET A 1 14.15 13.85 4.66
C MET A 1 13.51 14.80 3.68
N SER A 2 13.48 14.44 2.39
CA SER A 2 12.87 15.27 1.34
C SER A 2 12.00 14.39 0.44
N LEU A 3 10.95 14.99 -0.11
CA LEU A 3 10.06 14.38 -1.09
C LEU A 3 10.18 15.14 -2.41
N SER A 4 10.32 14.42 -3.52
CA SER A 4 10.36 15.00 -4.86
C SER A 4 9.31 14.32 -5.75
N LYS A 5 8.73 15.03 -6.71
CA LYS A 5 7.78 14.44 -7.67
C LYS A 5 8.50 14.20 -8.99
N LYS A 6 8.58 12.93 -9.41
CA LYS A 6 9.19 12.50 -10.67
C LYS A 6 8.22 11.60 -11.41
N ASP A 7 8.01 11.85 -12.71
CA ASP A 7 7.07 11.10 -13.56
C ASP A 7 5.67 10.92 -12.95
N GLY A 8 5.18 11.97 -12.29
CA GLY A 8 3.86 11.97 -11.65
C GLY A 8 3.81 11.31 -10.26
N VAL A 9 4.87 10.66 -9.80
CA VAL A 9 4.93 9.91 -8.53
C VAL A 9 5.83 10.63 -7.52
N TRP A 10 5.35 10.79 -6.29
CA TRP A 10 6.20 11.27 -5.20
C TRP A 10 7.20 10.21 -4.74
N GLN A 11 8.46 10.60 -4.57
CA GLN A 11 9.57 9.76 -4.15
C GLN A 11 10.28 10.35 -2.92
N ILE A 12 10.86 9.48 -2.11
CA ILE A 12 11.63 9.80 -0.91
C ILE A 12 13.12 9.86 -1.28
N GLU A 13 13.73 11.02 -1.09
CA GLU A 13 15.13 11.27 -1.43
C GLU A 13 16.08 10.92 -0.26
N PRO A 14 17.34 10.53 -0.55
CA PRO A 14 17.98 10.45 -1.87
C PRO A 14 17.79 9.11 -2.60
N LYS A 15 17.20 8.11 -1.93
CA LYS A 15 17.12 6.74 -2.46
C LYS A 15 16.06 6.58 -3.59
N GLY A 16 15.18 7.56 -3.76
CA GLY A 16 14.15 7.57 -4.82
C GLY A 16 12.99 6.59 -4.58
N TYR A 17 12.74 6.18 -3.33
CA TYR A 17 11.68 5.21 -3.02
C TYR A 17 10.29 5.81 -3.23
N PRO A 18 9.35 5.12 -3.88
CA PRO A 18 7.98 5.62 -4.00
C PRO A 18 7.37 5.90 -2.63
N ALA A 19 6.85 7.10 -2.45
CA ALA A 19 6.12 7.50 -1.26
C ALA A 19 4.66 7.07 -1.36
N ASP A 20 4.01 6.92 -0.20
CA ASP A 20 2.57 6.79 -0.08
C ASP A 20 1.91 8.11 -0.55
N GLN A 21 1.27 8.04 -1.72
CA GLN A 21 0.70 9.21 -2.37
C GLN A 21 -0.44 9.83 -1.55
N ALA A 22 -1.14 9.05 -0.73
CA ALA A 22 -2.21 9.56 0.12
C ALA A 22 -1.65 10.35 1.31
N LYS A 23 -0.56 9.87 1.93
CA LYS A 23 0.18 10.61 2.97
C LYS A 23 0.71 11.94 2.41
N VAL A 24 1.39 11.89 1.26
CA VAL A 24 1.95 13.11 0.65
C VAL A 24 0.85 14.10 0.25
N ARG A 25 -0.29 13.62 -0.26
CA ARG A 25 -1.43 14.49 -0.57
C ARG A 25 -1.94 15.23 0.67
N ARG A 26 -2.09 14.56 1.82
CA ARG A 26 -2.50 15.21 3.08
C ARG A 26 -1.49 16.28 3.52
N MET A 27 -0.19 16.02 3.39
CA MET A 27 0.83 17.05 3.65
C MET A 27 0.65 18.27 2.74
N LEU A 28 0.41 18.06 1.44
CA LEU A 28 0.21 19.14 0.47
C LEU A 28 -1.07 19.94 0.74
N GLU A 29 -2.16 19.28 1.13
CA GLU A 29 -3.41 19.93 1.56
C GLU A 29 -3.16 20.88 2.74
N VAL A 30 -2.36 20.46 3.73
CA VAL A 30 -1.96 21.32 4.85
C VAL A 30 -1.08 22.48 4.38
N VAL A 31 -0.06 22.21 3.57
CA VAL A 31 0.85 23.25 3.06
C VAL A 31 0.09 24.31 2.26
N THR A 32 -0.84 23.90 1.40
CA THR A 32 -1.59 24.83 0.56
C THR A 32 -2.68 25.56 1.34
N GLY A 33 -3.36 24.88 2.27
CA GLY A 33 -4.48 25.39 3.08
C GLY A 33 -4.12 25.96 4.45
N LEU A 34 -2.84 26.12 4.79
CA LEU A 34 -2.40 26.60 6.11
C LEU A 34 -3.07 27.95 6.45
N THR A 35 -3.87 27.94 7.52
CA THR A 35 -4.62 29.10 8.01
C THR A 35 -4.32 29.32 9.48
N LEU A 36 -3.66 30.45 9.81
CA LEU A 36 -3.43 30.87 11.19
C LEU A 36 -4.69 31.54 11.74
N THR A 37 -5.18 31.09 12.89
CA THR A 37 -6.45 31.56 13.47
C THR A 37 -6.23 32.51 14.63
N ASP A 38 -5.30 32.19 15.52
CA ASP A 38 -5.11 32.91 16.79
C ASP A 38 -3.64 33.10 17.10
N LEU A 39 -3.32 34.25 17.70
CA LEU A 39 -2.04 34.48 18.38
C LEU A 39 -2.10 33.85 19.78
N VAL A 40 -1.25 32.86 20.01
CA VAL A 40 -1.18 32.12 21.28
C VAL A 40 -0.15 32.73 22.23
N SER A 41 0.99 33.17 21.69
CA SER A 41 2.07 33.77 22.46
C SER A 41 2.76 34.85 21.63
N ASP A 42 2.98 36.00 22.23
CA ASP A 42 3.76 37.12 21.65
C ASP A 42 5.28 36.94 21.85
N SER A 43 5.66 36.11 22.82
CA SER A 43 7.02 35.88 23.29
C SER A 43 7.39 34.39 23.23
N GLY A 44 8.62 34.08 22.80
CA GLY A 44 9.08 32.78 22.27
C GLY A 44 9.19 31.61 23.26
N SER A 45 8.14 31.33 24.03
CA SER A 45 8.03 30.15 24.92
C SER A 45 7.89 28.84 24.13
N PHE A 46 8.76 28.56 23.17
CA PHE A 46 8.56 27.52 22.15
C PHE A 46 8.48 26.10 22.71
N GLU A 47 9.27 25.77 23.74
CA GLU A 47 9.31 24.42 24.31
C GLU A 47 7.95 23.95 24.82
N ARG A 48 7.14 24.85 25.39
CA ARG A 48 5.82 24.48 25.91
C ARG A 48 4.83 24.08 24.81
N TYR A 49 5.13 24.40 23.56
CA TYR A 49 4.34 24.11 22.37
C TYR A 49 5.01 23.07 21.46
N ASP A 50 6.13 22.48 21.91
CA ASP A 50 6.97 21.57 21.13
C ASP A 50 7.51 22.24 19.86
N LEU A 51 7.69 23.57 19.90
CA LEU A 51 8.27 24.38 18.83
C LEU A 51 9.78 24.63 19.04
N GLY A 52 10.36 24.11 20.12
CA GLY A 52 11.79 24.10 20.37
C GLY A 52 12.55 23.26 19.35
N GLU A 53 13.87 23.40 19.30
CA GLU A 53 14.72 22.76 18.29
C GLU A 53 14.55 21.23 18.25
N ALA A 54 14.40 20.60 19.42
CA ALA A 54 14.23 19.16 19.53
C ALA A 54 12.81 18.66 19.18
N GLY A 55 11.79 19.52 19.36
CA GLY A 55 10.38 19.14 19.22
C GLY A 55 9.74 19.53 17.89
N ARG A 56 10.27 20.55 17.21
CA ARG A 56 9.62 21.11 16.01
C ARG A 56 9.81 20.24 14.79
N ILE A 57 8.80 20.22 13.92
CA ILE A 57 8.95 19.72 12.55
C ILE A 57 9.08 20.94 11.63
N ALA A 58 10.23 21.09 10.99
CA ALA A 58 10.43 22.13 9.97
C ALA A 58 9.85 21.66 8.63
N VAL A 59 8.92 22.44 8.07
CA VAL A 59 8.30 22.16 6.78
C VAL A 59 8.73 23.22 5.80
N ARG A 60 9.35 22.79 4.69
CA ARG A 60 9.73 23.64 3.57
C ARG A 60 9.11 23.05 2.31
N ALA A 61 8.31 23.85 1.62
CA ALA A 61 7.63 23.47 0.40
C ALA A 61 8.11 24.33 -0.76
N PHE A 62 8.45 23.68 -1.87
CA PHE A 62 9.04 24.30 -3.04
C PHE A 62 8.13 24.13 -4.26
N ALA A 63 8.08 25.16 -5.11
CA ALA A 63 7.53 25.10 -6.46
C ALA A 63 8.71 25.17 -7.44
N GLY A 64 9.12 24.01 -7.98
CA GLY A 64 10.43 23.88 -8.63
C GLY A 64 11.55 24.17 -7.63
N GLU A 65 12.44 25.10 -7.95
CA GLU A 65 13.54 25.52 -7.06
C GLU A 65 13.14 26.66 -6.11
N SER A 66 11.96 27.27 -6.32
CA SER A 66 11.52 28.42 -5.52
C SER A 66 10.85 27.97 -4.22
N LEU A 67 11.33 28.46 -3.09
CA LEU A 67 10.66 28.26 -1.79
C LEU A 67 9.31 28.97 -1.81
N SER A 68 8.22 28.21 -1.67
CA SER A 68 6.84 28.69 -1.72
C SER A 68 6.24 28.89 -0.33
N ARG A 69 6.53 27.97 0.61
CA ARG A 69 6.15 28.11 2.02
C ARG A 69 7.21 27.50 2.93
N GLU A 70 7.34 28.11 4.10
CA GLU A 70 8.12 27.59 5.21
C GLU A 70 7.43 27.89 6.53
N PHE A 71 7.38 26.91 7.43
CA PHE A 71 6.83 27.03 8.77
C PHE A 71 7.35 25.91 9.68
N PHE A 72 7.21 26.09 10.99
CA PHE A 72 7.57 25.11 11.99
C PHE A 72 6.34 24.62 12.75
N LEU A 73 6.23 23.30 12.89
CA LEU A 73 5.10 22.64 13.55
C LEU A 73 5.47 22.16 14.95
N GLY A 74 4.65 22.59 15.91
CA GLY A 74 4.66 22.13 17.28
C GLY A 74 3.66 20.99 17.47
N LYS A 75 3.21 20.81 18.72
CA LYS A 75 2.18 19.82 19.04
C LYS A 75 0.79 20.23 18.57
N THR A 76 -0.07 19.23 18.45
CA THR A 76 -1.51 19.43 18.30
C THR A 76 -2.09 19.92 19.63
N ALA A 77 -2.97 20.92 19.60
CA ALA A 77 -3.68 21.38 20.78
C ALA A 77 -4.61 20.28 21.34
N PRO A 78 -4.93 20.27 22.65
CA PRO A 78 -5.72 19.18 23.28
C PRO A 78 -7.09 18.91 22.63
N THR A 79 -7.70 19.91 21.99
CA THR A 79 -8.99 19.76 21.30
C THR A 79 -8.86 19.06 19.95
N HIS A 80 -7.64 18.81 19.47
CA HIS A 80 -7.30 18.30 18.13
C HIS A 80 -7.78 19.18 16.96
N GLN A 81 -8.29 20.37 17.25
CA GLN A 81 -8.78 21.31 16.24
C GLN A 81 -7.71 22.30 15.76
N HIS A 82 -6.58 22.37 16.44
CA HIS A 82 -5.49 23.30 16.11
C HIS A 82 -4.12 22.65 16.29
N THR A 83 -3.13 23.19 15.59
CA THR A 83 -1.71 22.84 15.73
C THR A 83 -0.93 24.11 16.03
N PHE A 84 0.01 24.07 16.97
CA PHE A 84 0.89 25.22 17.23
C PHE A 84 1.88 25.39 16.07
N VAL A 85 2.02 26.61 15.57
CA VAL A 85 2.88 26.96 14.44
C VAL A 85 3.68 28.21 14.74
N THR A 86 4.93 28.26 14.29
CA THR A 86 5.66 29.52 14.10
C THR A 86 6.17 29.63 12.66
N LEU A 87 6.42 30.86 12.23
CA LEU A 87 6.96 31.21 10.92
C LEU A 87 8.46 31.49 11.03
N PRO A 88 9.22 31.39 9.93
CA PRO A 88 10.62 31.84 9.89
C PRO A 88 10.76 33.26 10.42
N ASP A 89 11.78 33.46 11.25
CA ASP A 89 12.15 34.75 11.86
C ASP A 89 11.05 35.42 12.69
N ASP A 90 9.98 34.70 13.07
CA ASP A 90 8.89 35.18 13.93
C ASP A 90 8.98 34.54 15.32
N THR A 91 9.00 35.37 16.37
CA THR A 91 9.04 34.90 17.76
C THR A 91 7.68 34.48 18.30
N ARG A 92 6.60 34.79 17.56
CA ARG A 92 5.23 34.53 17.97
C ARG A 92 4.85 33.07 17.75
N VAL A 93 3.87 32.61 18.51
CA VAL A 93 3.26 31.30 18.36
C VAL A 93 1.81 31.47 17.98
N PHE A 94 1.38 30.77 16.94
CA PHE A 94 0.02 30.79 16.42
C PHE A 94 -0.67 29.44 16.59
N HIS A 95 -1.99 29.46 16.64
CA HIS A 95 -2.77 28.31 16.24
C HIS A 95 -2.95 28.32 14.73
N ALA A 96 -2.68 27.19 14.09
CA ALA A 96 -3.17 26.88 12.76
C ALA A 96 -4.40 25.99 12.87
N LYS A 97 -5.40 26.23 12.02
CA LYS A 97 -6.62 25.41 11.94
C LYS A 97 -6.28 23.97 11.55
N GLY A 98 -6.76 23.01 12.33
CA GLY A 98 -6.60 21.56 12.13
C GLY A 98 -5.52 20.93 13.03
N GLY A 99 -5.70 19.65 13.35
CA GLY A 99 -4.73 18.83 14.09
C GLY A 99 -3.90 17.93 13.17
N PHE A 100 -2.85 18.48 12.57
CA PHE A 100 -2.17 17.87 11.43
C PHE A 100 -0.69 17.54 11.66
N ARG A 101 -0.15 17.69 12.89
CA ARG A 101 1.24 17.28 13.19
C ARG A 101 1.54 15.84 12.74
N ARG A 102 0.58 14.94 12.97
CA ARG A 102 0.68 13.51 12.60
C ARG A 102 0.89 13.27 11.11
N ASP A 103 0.46 14.20 10.26
CA ASP A 103 0.61 14.08 8.81
C ASP A 103 2.05 14.39 8.36
N PHE A 104 2.88 14.95 9.24
CA PHE A 104 4.30 15.24 9.00
C PHE A 104 5.26 14.42 9.87
N ALA A 105 4.77 13.84 10.97
CA ALA A 105 5.56 13.07 11.92
C ALA A 105 5.80 11.62 11.46
N TYR A 106 6.27 11.46 10.23
CA TYR A 106 6.65 10.17 9.66
C TYR A 106 8.16 10.07 9.47
N SER A 107 8.70 8.88 9.72
CA SER A 107 10.00 8.46 9.21
C SER A 107 9.94 8.18 7.69
N ALA A 108 11.12 8.06 7.05
CA ALA A 108 11.19 7.67 5.65
C ALA A 108 10.57 6.28 5.39
N ALA A 109 10.73 5.33 6.32
CA ALA A 109 10.14 4.00 6.20
C ALA A 109 8.60 4.06 6.26
N GLU A 110 8.04 4.85 7.19
CA GLU A 110 6.58 5.00 7.32
C GLU A 110 5.95 5.77 6.15
N LEU A 111 6.72 6.62 5.45
CA LEU A 111 6.25 7.32 4.25
C LEU A 111 6.31 6.47 2.99
N ARG A 112 7.04 5.37 3.00
CA ARG A 112 7.19 4.53 1.82
C ARG A 112 5.85 3.93 1.44
N ASN A 113 5.57 3.85 0.14
CA ASN A 113 4.44 3.08 -0.36
C ASN A 113 4.69 1.60 -0.01
N MET A 114 3.79 0.99 0.74
CA MET A 114 3.90 -0.41 1.19
C MET A 114 3.08 -1.37 0.33
N GLN A 115 2.34 -0.86 -0.67
CA GLN A 115 1.61 -1.70 -1.60
C GLN A 115 2.60 -2.38 -2.55
N VAL A 116 2.63 -3.70 -2.50
CA VAL A 116 3.58 -4.55 -3.23
C VAL A 116 2.94 -5.32 -4.37
N LEU A 117 1.62 -5.42 -4.41
CA LEU A 117 0.87 -5.97 -5.53
C LEU A 117 -0.48 -5.25 -5.63
N SER A 118 -0.91 -4.96 -6.85
CA SER A 118 -2.22 -4.40 -7.11
C SER A 118 -2.71 -4.84 -8.48
N PHE A 119 -3.95 -5.32 -8.56
CA PHE A 119 -4.61 -5.66 -9.81
C PHE A 119 -6.14 -5.64 -9.67
N PRO A 120 -6.91 -5.45 -10.75
CA PRO A 120 -8.36 -5.62 -10.77
C PRO A 120 -8.71 -7.12 -10.70
N GLU A 121 -9.49 -7.54 -9.71
CA GLU A 121 -9.83 -8.97 -9.53
C GLU A 121 -10.65 -9.53 -10.71
N ASP A 122 -11.55 -8.71 -11.26
CA ASP A 122 -12.44 -9.05 -12.36
C ASP A 122 -11.72 -9.28 -13.70
N GLU A 123 -10.46 -8.88 -13.81
CA GLU A 123 -9.65 -9.12 -15.01
C GLU A 123 -8.91 -10.46 -14.98
N ILE A 124 -8.80 -11.10 -13.82
CA ILE A 124 -8.04 -12.35 -13.67
C ILE A 124 -8.88 -13.53 -14.18
N THR A 125 -8.34 -14.23 -15.17
CA THR A 125 -8.99 -15.36 -15.83
C THR A 125 -8.27 -16.69 -15.60
N LYS A 126 -7.01 -16.64 -15.13
CA LYS A 126 -6.22 -17.82 -14.82
C LYS A 126 -5.31 -17.57 -13.62
N ILE A 127 -5.15 -18.60 -12.79
CA ILE A 127 -4.26 -18.63 -11.63
C ILE A 127 -3.39 -19.88 -11.76
N ALA A 128 -2.08 -19.73 -11.68
CA ALA A 128 -1.14 -20.85 -11.59
C ALA A 128 -0.33 -20.73 -10.30
N ILE A 129 -0.34 -21.78 -9.48
CA ILE A 129 0.41 -21.86 -8.23
C ILE A 129 1.41 -22.99 -8.38
N SER A 130 2.69 -22.64 -8.40
CA SER A 130 3.80 -23.59 -8.40
C SER A 130 4.45 -23.61 -7.02
N SER A 131 4.59 -24.78 -6.42
CA SER A 131 5.38 -24.95 -5.20
C SER A 131 6.22 -26.23 -5.25
N GLN A 132 7.08 -26.44 -4.25
CA GLN A 132 7.85 -27.68 -4.13
C GLN A 132 6.99 -28.96 -4.11
N VAL A 133 5.69 -28.83 -3.78
CA VAL A 133 4.75 -29.95 -3.65
C VAL A 133 3.99 -30.22 -4.96
N GLY A 134 4.15 -29.38 -5.98
CA GLY A 134 3.50 -29.53 -7.29
C GLY A 134 2.88 -28.24 -7.82
N GLU A 135 2.22 -28.36 -8.97
CA GLU A 135 1.57 -27.26 -9.69
C GLU A 135 0.04 -27.39 -9.66
N THR A 136 -0.64 -26.28 -9.41
CA THR A 136 -2.10 -26.14 -9.47
C THR A 136 -2.45 -25.02 -10.43
N VAL A 137 -3.22 -25.33 -11.48
CA VAL A 137 -3.69 -24.36 -12.46
C VAL A 137 -5.21 -24.29 -12.43
N LEU A 138 -5.73 -23.08 -12.27
CA LEU A 138 -7.15 -22.76 -12.31
C LEU A 138 -7.41 -21.81 -13.48
N ALA A 139 -8.48 -22.05 -14.23
CA ALA A 139 -8.91 -21.17 -15.31
C ALA A 139 -10.43 -21.00 -15.29
N GLN A 140 -10.88 -19.79 -15.65
CA GLN A 140 -12.30 -19.55 -15.87
C GLN A 140 -12.80 -20.32 -17.10
N SER A 141 -13.99 -20.89 -16.96
CA SER A 141 -14.75 -21.55 -18.03
C SER A 141 -16.16 -20.99 -18.00
N GLU A 142 -16.68 -20.67 -19.18
CA GLU A 142 -18.10 -20.41 -19.36
C GLU A 142 -18.83 -21.76 -19.40
N ILE A 143 -19.89 -21.92 -18.61
CA ILE A 143 -20.77 -23.09 -18.65
C ILE A 143 -22.20 -22.66 -18.95
N GLU A 144 -22.88 -23.44 -19.78
CA GLU A 144 -24.32 -23.34 -19.94
C GLU A 144 -25.01 -23.92 -18.70
N PRO A 145 -26.05 -23.27 -18.17
CA PRO A 145 -26.81 -23.80 -17.05
C PRO A 145 -27.49 -25.11 -17.45
N GLU A 146 -27.46 -26.12 -16.58
CA GLU A 146 -28.23 -27.34 -16.80
C GLU A 146 -29.73 -27.01 -16.88
N PRO A 147 -30.48 -27.61 -17.83
CA PRO A 147 -31.91 -27.40 -17.92
C PRO A 147 -32.57 -27.84 -16.61
N GLN A 148 -33.26 -26.92 -15.94
CA GLN A 148 -34.07 -27.27 -14.77
C GLN A 148 -35.29 -28.05 -15.24
N ASP A 149 -35.41 -29.29 -14.76
CA ASP A 149 -36.54 -30.16 -15.09
C ASP A 149 -37.82 -29.54 -14.51
N GLY A 150 -38.70 -29.01 -15.39
CA GLY A 150 -40.00 -28.46 -15.04
C GLY A 150 -40.21 -26.95 -15.22
N SER A 151 -39.24 -26.19 -15.75
CA SER A 151 -39.51 -24.80 -16.18
C SER A 151 -39.98 -24.75 -17.64
N GLU A 152 -41.25 -24.35 -17.85
CA GLU A 152 -41.77 -23.97 -19.18
C GLU A 152 -40.92 -22.85 -19.79
N GLU A 153 -40.69 -22.94 -21.11
CA GLU A 153 -39.92 -22.01 -21.92
C GLU A 153 -40.40 -20.56 -21.75
N ASP A 154 -39.61 -19.73 -21.05
CA ASP A 154 -39.29 -18.38 -21.53
C ASP A 154 -38.04 -17.83 -20.81
N GLY A 155 -36.93 -17.76 -21.55
CA GLY A 155 -35.67 -17.14 -21.10
C GLY A 155 -34.50 -18.12 -20.97
N ALA A 156 -33.55 -18.03 -21.90
CA ALA A 156 -32.25 -18.69 -21.74
C ALA A 156 -31.59 -18.19 -20.45
N SER A 157 -31.40 -19.09 -19.49
CA SER A 157 -30.68 -18.77 -18.25
C SER A 157 -29.27 -18.25 -18.59
N PRO A 158 -28.80 -17.17 -17.95
CA PRO A 158 -27.52 -16.56 -18.31
C PRO A 158 -26.39 -17.56 -18.07
N ARG A 159 -25.43 -17.59 -19.00
CA ARG A 159 -24.20 -18.38 -18.85
C ARG A 159 -23.49 -17.98 -17.57
N ARG A 160 -22.94 -18.97 -16.87
CA ARG A 160 -22.19 -18.76 -15.62
C ARG A 160 -20.70 -18.97 -15.86
N ILE A 161 -19.89 -18.09 -15.29
CA ILE A 161 -18.44 -18.27 -15.21
C ILE A 161 -18.15 -19.11 -13.98
N VAL A 162 -17.42 -20.21 -14.17
CA VAL A 162 -16.92 -21.07 -13.08
C VAL A 162 -15.41 -21.24 -13.20
N TRP A 163 -14.75 -21.52 -12.08
CA TRP A 163 -13.34 -21.88 -12.06
C TRP A 163 -13.17 -23.38 -12.21
N LYS A 164 -12.26 -23.82 -13.08
CA LYS A 164 -11.90 -25.22 -13.24
C LYS A 164 -10.42 -25.44 -13.02
N ASN A 165 -10.06 -26.58 -12.44
CA ASN A 165 -8.67 -27.00 -12.35
C ASN A 165 -8.18 -27.61 -13.68
N GLN A 166 -6.91 -28.00 -13.73
CA GLN A 166 -6.28 -28.66 -14.89
C GLN A 166 -6.92 -29.99 -15.32
N GLU A 167 -7.70 -30.63 -14.46
CA GLU A 167 -8.46 -31.85 -14.77
C GLU A 167 -9.88 -31.54 -15.29
N GLY A 168 -10.25 -30.26 -15.37
CA GLY A 168 -11.58 -29.80 -15.79
C GLY A 168 -12.63 -29.84 -14.67
N LYS A 169 -12.26 -30.18 -13.43
CA LYS A 169 -13.14 -30.20 -12.27
C LYS A 169 -13.39 -28.77 -11.78
N GLU A 170 -14.65 -28.47 -11.47
CA GLU A 170 -15.02 -27.18 -10.88
C GLU A 170 -14.39 -27.00 -9.49
N VAL A 171 -13.89 -25.79 -9.25
CA VAL A 171 -13.29 -25.34 -7.99
C VAL A 171 -14.17 -24.29 -7.36
N SER A 172 -14.22 -24.27 -6.04
CA SER A 172 -15.03 -23.35 -5.25
C SER A 172 -14.74 -21.89 -5.63
N THR A 173 -15.70 -21.23 -6.26
CA THR A 173 -15.59 -19.80 -6.60
C THR A 173 -15.32 -18.93 -5.35
N PRO A 174 -16.01 -19.13 -4.21
CA PRO A 174 -15.70 -18.40 -2.99
C PRO A 174 -14.24 -18.52 -2.51
N GLU A 175 -13.59 -19.66 -2.72
CA GLU A 175 -12.18 -19.85 -2.33
C GLU A 175 -11.23 -19.13 -3.29
N VAL A 176 -11.54 -19.13 -4.59
CA VAL A 176 -10.77 -18.37 -5.57
C VAL A 176 -10.91 -16.87 -5.31
N ASP A 177 -12.12 -16.40 -5.06
CA ASP A 177 -12.40 -15.00 -4.75
C ASP A 177 -11.69 -14.56 -3.47
N ALA A 178 -11.64 -15.42 -2.44
CA ALA A 178 -10.90 -15.14 -1.21
C ALA A 178 -9.39 -14.97 -1.45
N LEU A 179 -8.79 -15.78 -2.32
CA LEU A 179 -7.39 -15.64 -2.71
C LEU A 179 -7.17 -14.34 -3.49
N LEU A 180 -7.97 -14.09 -4.53
CA LEU A 180 -7.84 -12.88 -5.36
C LEU A 180 -8.02 -11.61 -4.52
N SER A 181 -9.01 -11.57 -3.63
CA SER A 181 -9.23 -10.45 -2.72
C SER A 181 -8.07 -10.21 -1.76
N THR A 182 -7.40 -11.27 -1.31
CA THR A 182 -6.20 -11.15 -0.47
C THR A 182 -5.02 -10.56 -1.24
N LEU A 183 -4.89 -10.86 -2.52
CA LEU A 183 -3.74 -10.48 -3.35
C LEU A 183 -3.92 -9.15 -4.10
N SER A 184 -5.16 -8.74 -4.39
CA SER A 184 -5.49 -7.59 -5.26
C SER A 184 -5.05 -6.23 -4.74
N ALA A 185 -4.79 -6.12 -3.43
CA ALA A 185 -4.24 -4.94 -2.78
C ALA A 185 -3.21 -5.33 -1.69
N LEU A 186 -2.25 -6.18 -2.05
CA LEU A 186 -1.28 -6.71 -1.10
C LEU A 186 -0.33 -5.63 -0.60
N HIS A 187 -0.21 -5.52 0.73
CA HIS A 187 0.75 -4.65 1.41
C HIS A 187 1.77 -5.49 2.17
N CYS A 188 3.04 -5.09 2.10
CA CYS A 188 4.08 -5.69 2.93
C CYS A 188 4.07 -5.10 4.34
N GLU A 189 4.70 -5.79 5.28
CA GLU A 189 5.05 -5.25 6.59
C GLU A 189 6.35 -4.43 6.53
N THR A 190 7.33 -4.89 5.74
CA THR A 190 8.61 -4.19 5.59
C THR A 190 9.32 -4.57 4.30
N TYR A 191 10.22 -3.70 3.85
CA TYR A 191 11.13 -3.97 2.73
C TYR A 191 12.49 -4.46 3.25
N LEU A 192 13.09 -5.41 2.54
CA LEU A 192 14.46 -5.87 2.79
C LEU A 192 15.42 -5.06 1.90
N GLU A 193 15.79 -3.85 2.34
CA GLU A 193 16.51 -2.88 1.48
C GLU A 193 17.86 -3.37 0.94
N GLU A 194 18.54 -4.24 1.70
CA GLU A 194 19.87 -4.77 1.36
C GLU A 194 19.79 -6.11 0.60
N MET A 195 18.60 -6.50 0.14
CA MET A 195 18.37 -7.77 -0.56
C MET A 195 17.78 -7.52 -1.96
N SER A 196 18.51 -7.96 -2.99
CA SER A 196 17.99 -8.06 -4.36
C SER A 196 17.16 -9.32 -4.56
N LYS A 197 16.36 -9.37 -5.63
CA LYS A 197 15.56 -10.56 -5.96
C LYS A 197 16.44 -11.77 -6.25
N GLU A 198 17.59 -11.58 -6.88
CA GLU A 198 18.57 -12.63 -7.15
C GLU A 198 19.15 -13.18 -5.84
N GLN A 199 19.43 -12.28 -4.89
CA GLN A 199 19.93 -12.66 -3.57
C GLN A 199 18.89 -13.41 -2.74
N ALA A 200 17.59 -13.21 -2.98
CA ALA A 200 16.52 -13.93 -2.30
C ALA A 200 16.53 -15.45 -2.63
N GLY A 201 17.09 -15.84 -3.77
CA GLY A 201 17.20 -17.23 -4.23
C GLY A 201 15.94 -17.71 -4.96
N GLU A 202 15.97 -18.95 -5.44
CA GLU A 202 14.85 -19.55 -6.19
C GLU A 202 13.57 -19.60 -5.35
N PRO A 203 12.41 -19.14 -5.87
CA PRO A 203 11.15 -19.19 -5.15
C PRO A 203 10.72 -20.61 -4.76
N GLU A 204 10.27 -20.80 -3.51
CA GLU A 204 9.68 -22.06 -3.05
C GLU A 204 8.19 -22.16 -3.40
N THR A 205 7.53 -21.00 -3.55
CA THR A 205 6.16 -20.87 -4.04
C THR A 205 6.05 -19.66 -4.95
N THR A 206 5.41 -19.83 -6.10
CA THR A 206 5.09 -18.75 -7.04
C THR A 206 3.61 -18.81 -7.41
N ILE A 207 2.94 -17.67 -7.30
CA ILE A 207 1.56 -17.47 -7.74
C ILE A 207 1.62 -16.55 -8.95
N THR A 208 1.12 -17.03 -10.09
CA THR A 208 0.98 -16.28 -11.32
C THR A 208 -0.50 -16.07 -11.60
N LEU A 209 -0.90 -14.81 -11.76
CA LEU A 209 -2.26 -14.38 -12.06
C LEU A 209 -2.26 -13.81 -13.48
N THR A 210 -3.06 -14.38 -14.36
CA THR A 210 -3.17 -13.94 -15.75
C THR A 210 -4.52 -13.30 -16.00
N GLY A 211 -4.49 -12.10 -16.56
CA GLY A 211 -5.65 -11.31 -16.95
C GLY A 211 -5.35 -10.44 -18.16
N LYS A 212 -5.73 -9.16 -18.13
CA LYS A 212 -5.26 -8.18 -19.13
C LYS A 212 -3.75 -7.93 -19.03
N SER A 213 -3.17 -8.19 -17.87
CA SER A 213 -1.74 -8.23 -17.60
C SER A 213 -1.44 -9.42 -16.69
N ASP A 214 -0.18 -9.85 -16.69
CA ASP A 214 0.28 -10.93 -15.81
C ASP A 214 0.88 -10.33 -14.54
N TYR A 215 0.49 -10.91 -13.40
CA TYR A 215 0.98 -10.54 -12.08
C TYR A 215 1.62 -11.76 -11.41
N VAL A 216 2.77 -11.55 -10.76
CA VAL A 216 3.50 -12.64 -10.10
C VAL A 216 3.77 -12.25 -8.66
N LEU A 217 3.54 -13.18 -7.74
CA LEU A 217 3.99 -13.12 -6.34
C LEU A 217 4.82 -14.37 -6.06
N SER A 218 6.04 -14.18 -5.55
CA SER A 218 6.96 -15.26 -5.23
C SER A 218 7.36 -15.18 -3.77
N PHE A 219 7.36 -16.34 -3.11
CA PHE A 219 7.90 -16.54 -1.76
C PHE A 219 9.22 -17.32 -1.88
N HIS A 220 10.25 -16.80 -1.22
CA HIS A 220 11.62 -17.32 -1.28
C HIS A 220 11.97 -18.05 0.03
N PRO A 221 13.04 -18.86 0.05
CA PRO A 221 13.44 -19.61 1.24
C PRO A 221 13.59 -18.70 2.45
N ALA A 222 13.04 -19.15 3.59
CA ALA A 222 13.09 -18.39 4.83
C ALA A 222 14.52 -18.13 5.29
N ARG A 223 14.78 -16.92 5.80
CA ARG A 223 16.07 -16.50 6.36
C ARG A 223 15.84 -15.71 7.63
N GLU A 224 16.58 -16.03 8.67
CA GLU A 224 16.49 -15.35 9.97
C GLU A 224 15.05 -15.29 10.53
N GLY A 225 14.27 -16.35 10.27
CA GLY A 225 12.87 -16.45 10.74
C GLY A 225 11.85 -15.63 9.94
N LYS A 226 12.23 -15.03 8.80
CA LYS A 226 11.32 -14.33 7.90
C LYS A 226 11.30 -14.99 6.53
N THR A 227 10.17 -14.94 5.83
CA THR A 227 10.03 -15.39 4.45
C THR A 227 10.11 -14.19 3.51
N PRO A 228 11.23 -13.99 2.78
CA PRO A 228 11.30 -12.96 1.78
C PRO A 228 10.30 -13.23 0.65
N ALA A 229 9.69 -12.18 0.14
CA ALA A 229 8.78 -12.22 -0.98
C ALA A 229 9.13 -11.15 -2.02
N SER A 230 8.77 -11.40 -3.26
CA SER A 230 8.91 -10.46 -4.36
C SER A 230 7.69 -10.50 -5.26
N SER A 231 7.44 -9.43 -6.03
CA SER A 231 6.33 -9.38 -6.96
C SER A 231 6.73 -8.79 -8.32
N SER A 232 5.90 -8.97 -9.34
CA SER A 232 6.09 -8.33 -10.65
C SER A 232 5.84 -6.81 -10.63
N ALA A 233 5.13 -6.29 -9.62
CA ALA A 233 4.71 -4.89 -9.57
C ALA A 233 5.81 -3.91 -9.13
N ASN A 234 6.91 -4.38 -8.55
CA ASN A 234 8.05 -3.54 -8.18
C ASN A 234 9.37 -4.32 -8.14
N GLY A 235 10.48 -3.60 -7.99
CA GLY A 235 11.84 -4.17 -7.96
C GLY A 235 12.35 -4.60 -6.59
N TYR A 236 11.53 -4.53 -5.53
CA TYR A 236 11.99 -4.71 -4.15
C TYR A 236 11.65 -6.08 -3.59
N VAL A 237 12.47 -6.56 -2.66
CA VAL A 237 12.16 -7.70 -1.81
C VAL A 237 11.53 -7.19 -0.52
N PHE A 238 10.52 -7.89 -0.04
CA PHE A 238 9.73 -7.49 1.12
C PHE A 238 9.35 -8.69 1.98
N VAL A 239 8.80 -8.42 3.15
CA VAL A 239 8.21 -9.41 4.05
C VAL A 239 6.75 -9.04 4.29
N LEU A 240 5.87 -10.02 4.22
CA LEU A 240 4.47 -9.85 4.59
C LEU A 240 4.32 -10.05 6.10
N ALA A 241 3.31 -9.44 6.71
CA ALA A 241 2.97 -9.78 8.09
C ALA A 241 2.52 -11.26 8.18
N ASP A 242 2.86 -11.92 9.28
CA ASP A 242 2.64 -13.37 9.47
C ASP A 242 1.18 -13.79 9.16
N TYR A 243 0.21 -13.06 9.68
CA TYR A 243 -1.22 -13.34 9.45
C TYR A 243 -1.61 -13.27 7.96
N ARG A 244 -0.94 -12.42 7.18
CA ARG A 244 -1.20 -12.26 5.75
C ARG A 244 -0.59 -13.42 4.98
N GLN A 245 0.63 -13.82 5.33
CA GLN A 245 1.28 -14.97 4.72
C GLN A 245 0.48 -16.25 5.01
N GLU A 246 0.08 -16.47 6.26
CA GLU A 246 -0.74 -17.61 6.66
C GLU A 246 -2.08 -17.66 5.90
N SER A 247 -2.76 -16.51 5.73
CA SER A 247 -3.99 -16.40 4.95
C SER A 247 -3.80 -16.85 3.49
N ILE A 248 -2.68 -16.46 2.87
CA ILE A 248 -2.35 -16.86 1.49
C ILE A 248 -2.06 -18.36 1.43
N GLU A 249 -1.25 -18.88 2.34
CA GLU A 249 -0.93 -20.32 2.40
C GLU A 249 -2.17 -21.19 2.60
N ASN A 250 -3.10 -20.77 3.47
CA ASN A 250 -4.35 -21.48 3.70
C ASN A 250 -5.28 -21.42 2.49
N SER A 251 -5.34 -20.28 1.80
CA SER A 251 -6.10 -20.15 0.54
C SER A 251 -5.52 -21.03 -0.56
N ILE A 252 -4.19 -21.13 -0.67
CA ILE A 252 -3.55 -22.05 -1.62
C ILE A 252 -3.89 -23.51 -1.30
N LYS A 253 -3.93 -23.88 -0.02
CA LYS A 253 -4.26 -25.25 0.41
C LYS A 253 -5.71 -25.63 0.11
N SER A 254 -6.67 -24.69 0.21
CA SER A 254 -8.08 -24.99 -0.09
C SER A 254 -8.34 -25.20 -1.57
N LEU A 255 -7.52 -24.61 -2.45
CA LEU A 255 -7.67 -24.70 -3.91
C LEU A 255 -7.11 -25.98 -4.54
N LYS A 256 -6.50 -26.87 -3.74
CA LYS A 256 -5.97 -28.16 -4.19
C LYS A 256 -6.99 -29.28 -3.99
#